data_AF-Q6S4X3-F1
#
_entry.id   AF-Q6S4X3-F1
#
_cell.length_a   1.000
_cell.length_b   1.000
_cell.length_c   1.000
_cell.angle_alpha   90.00
_cell.angle_beta   90.00
_cell.angle_gamma   90.00
#
_symmetry.space_group_name_H-M   'P 1'
#
loop_
_entity.id
_entity.type
_entity.pdbx_description
1 polymer ?
#
loop_
_entity_poly.entity_id
_entity_poly.type
_entity_poly.pdbx_seq_one_letter_code
_entity_poly.pdbx_strand_id
1 'polypeptide(L)'
;LYYLAHEKQTKNINKEEDLRDAFIKTAAAETFLSWQYYKSKHGNDASKLDEKLEQGDIPPEFLRSMIYTYADYRDICLGTDISVKQGDVKNAIDNIGKVFEKEKICEAKKDDKQCREEFWGKYGKNIWEGMLCALSYDTENQNMDPAMRKKLTDKNQYSTISPTLEDFAKKPQFFRWFT
;
A
#
# COMPACT_ATOMS: atom_id res chain seq x y z
N LEU A 1 7.30 -2.70 -5.66
CA LEU A 1 6.36 -3.29 -6.67
C LEU A 1 6.50 -4.80 -6.91
N TYR A 2 7.36 -5.53 -6.17
CA TYR A 2 7.70 -6.92 -6.47
C TYR A 2 6.49 -7.85 -6.73
N TYR A 3 5.46 -7.84 -5.87
CA TYR A 3 4.31 -8.74 -6.06
C TYR A 3 3.38 -8.36 -7.21
N LEU A 4 3.50 -7.14 -7.75
CA LEU A 4 2.72 -6.66 -8.90
C LEU A 4 3.51 -6.74 -10.21
N ALA A 5 4.84 -6.73 -10.16
CA ALA A 5 5.71 -6.61 -11.32
C ALA A 5 6.45 -7.91 -11.67
N HIS A 6 6.90 -8.65 -10.66
CA HIS A 6 7.84 -9.75 -10.86
C HIS A 6 7.14 -11.00 -11.40
N GLU A 7 7.67 -11.57 -12.49
CA GLU A 7 7.04 -12.67 -13.24
C GLU A 7 6.65 -13.87 -12.36
N LYS A 8 7.51 -14.26 -11.40
CA LYS A 8 7.23 -15.37 -10.46
C LYS A 8 6.01 -15.11 -9.56
N GLN A 9 5.68 -13.85 -9.28
CA GLN A 9 4.53 -13.48 -8.48
C GLN A 9 3.29 -13.33 -9.36
N THR A 10 3.44 -12.71 -10.52
CA THR A 10 2.31 -12.26 -11.36
C THR A 10 1.67 -13.39 -12.15
N LYS A 11 2.38 -14.50 -12.40
CA LYS A 11 1.80 -15.75 -12.94
C LYS A 11 0.62 -16.29 -12.13
N ASN A 12 0.59 -15.99 -10.83
CA ASN A 12 -0.45 -16.46 -9.93
C ASN A 12 -1.61 -15.47 -9.78
N ILE A 13 -1.53 -14.28 -10.39
CA ILE A 13 -2.58 -13.26 -10.29
C ILE A 13 -3.60 -13.49 -11.41
N ASN A 14 -4.67 -14.19 -11.08
CA ASN A 14 -5.68 -14.60 -12.06
C ASN A 14 -7.10 -14.11 -11.73
N LYS A 15 -7.33 -13.69 -10.49
CA LYS A 15 -8.61 -13.21 -9.98
C LYS A 15 -8.43 -11.95 -9.15
N GLU A 16 -9.55 -11.30 -8.86
CA GLU A 16 -9.63 -10.10 -8.03
C GLU A 16 -8.92 -10.25 -6.68
N GLU A 17 -9.14 -11.37 -5.99
CA GLU A 17 -8.53 -11.65 -4.69
C GLU A 17 -7.00 -11.79 -4.76
N ASP A 18 -6.48 -12.38 -5.85
CA ASP A 18 -5.04 -12.50 -6.04
C ASP A 18 -4.40 -11.12 -6.24
N LEU A 19 -5.09 -10.23 -6.98
CA LEU A 19 -4.64 -8.87 -7.21
C LEU A 19 -4.68 -8.05 -5.91
N ARG A 20 -5.76 -8.19 -5.13
CA ARG A 20 -5.87 -7.61 -3.79
C ARG A 20 -4.68 -8.05 -2.93
N ASP A 21 -4.40 -9.35 -2.87
CA ASP A 21 -3.32 -9.89 -2.05
C ASP A 21 -1.95 -9.40 -2.52
N ALA A 22 -1.75 -9.26 -3.84
CA ALA A 22 -0.51 -8.70 -4.40
C ALA A 22 -0.31 -7.23 -4.00
N PHE A 23 -1.37 -6.41 -4.02
CA PHE A 23 -1.31 -5.03 -3.52
C PHE A 23 -1.03 -4.97 -2.02
N ILE A 24 -1.73 -5.75 -1.20
CA ILE A 24 -1.52 -5.81 0.25
C ILE A 24 -0.08 -6.21 0.56
N LYS A 25 0.44 -7.28 -0.06
CA LYS A 25 1.83 -7.73 0.14
C LYS A 25 2.85 -6.70 -0.31
N THR A 26 2.59 -6.03 -1.44
CA THR A 26 3.49 -4.97 -1.94
C THR A 26 3.53 -3.78 -0.98
N ALA A 27 2.38 -3.31 -0.52
CA ALA A 27 2.31 -2.18 0.39
C ALA A 27 2.85 -2.50 1.79
N ALA A 28 2.59 -3.71 2.29
CA ALA A 28 3.16 -4.20 3.53
C ALA A 28 4.71 -4.28 3.46
N ALA A 29 5.25 -4.88 2.40
CA ALA A 29 6.70 -5.00 2.23
C ALA A 29 7.38 -3.63 2.12
N GLU A 30 6.80 -2.71 1.35
CA GLU A 30 7.32 -1.33 1.23
C GLU A 30 7.31 -0.60 2.57
N THR A 31 6.21 -0.75 3.33
CA THR A 31 6.08 -0.11 4.65
C THR A 31 7.10 -0.68 5.64
N PHE A 32 7.28 -1.99 5.66
CA PHE A 32 8.27 -2.65 6.50
C PHE A 32 9.69 -2.15 6.18
N LEU A 33 10.09 -2.18 4.91
CA LEU A 33 11.43 -1.75 4.49
C LEU A 33 11.64 -0.24 4.73
N SER A 34 10.62 0.58 4.46
CA SER A 34 10.65 2.01 4.72
C SER A 34 10.77 2.32 6.20
N TRP A 35 10.13 1.54 7.07
CA TRP A 35 10.27 1.68 8.51
C TRP A 35 11.71 1.38 8.96
N GLN A 36 12.30 0.27 8.49
CA GLN A 36 13.70 -0.05 8.80
C GLN A 36 14.65 1.04 8.31
N TYR A 37 14.41 1.58 7.10
CA TYR A 37 15.18 2.71 6.58
C TYR A 37 15.01 3.96 7.44
N TYR A 38 13.77 4.32 7.81
CA TYR A 38 13.47 5.45 8.67
C TYR A 38 14.22 5.34 10.01
N LYS A 39 14.18 4.17 10.66
CA LYS A 39 14.94 3.90 11.89
C LYS A 39 16.44 4.07 11.71
N SER A 40 16.99 3.57 10.60
CA SER A 40 18.43 3.70 10.31
C SER A 40 18.90 5.16 10.20
N LYS A 41 18.01 6.10 9.85
CA LYS A 41 18.30 7.54 9.78
C LYS A 41 18.23 8.26 11.13
N HIS A 42 17.64 7.62 12.14
CA HIS A 42 17.45 8.21 13.48
C HIS A 42 18.46 7.70 14.51
N GLY A 43 19.41 6.83 14.11
CA GLY A 43 20.55 6.43 14.93
C GLY A 43 20.16 5.99 16.34
N ASN A 44 20.70 6.68 17.36
CA ASN A 44 20.45 6.38 18.77
C ASN A 44 18.99 6.59 19.22
N ASP A 45 18.17 7.32 18.46
CA ASP A 45 16.75 7.52 18.77
C ASP A 45 15.86 6.40 18.20
N ALA A 46 16.43 5.42 17.48
CA ALA A 46 15.67 4.30 16.91
C ALA A 46 14.91 3.48 17.97
N SER A 47 15.49 3.27 19.16
CA SER A 47 14.81 2.55 20.24
C SER A 47 13.56 3.29 20.73
N LYS A 48 13.61 4.62 20.85
CA LYS A 48 12.45 5.44 21.21
C LYS A 48 11.35 5.41 20.15
N LEU A 49 11.71 5.19 18.88
CA LEU A 49 10.75 5.04 17.80
C LEU A 49 10.00 3.70 17.92
N ASP A 50 10.71 2.62 18.22
CA ASP A 50 10.10 1.29 18.46
C ASP A 50 9.18 1.33 19.69
N GLU A 51 9.61 1.93 20.80
CA GLU A 51 8.76 2.12 22.00
C GLU A 51 7.46 2.88 21.70
N LYS A 52 7.51 3.93 20.87
CA LYS A 52 6.31 4.67 20.44
C LYS A 52 5.41 3.82 19.56
N LEU A 53 6.01 3.08 18.63
CA LEU A 53 5.28 2.22 17.70
C LEU A 53 4.55 1.10 18.45
N GLU A 54 5.15 0.54 19.50
CA GLU A 54 4.52 -0.46 20.40
C GLU A 54 3.29 0.09 21.15
N GLN A 55 3.22 1.41 21.33
CA GLN A 55 2.02 2.09 21.84
C GLN A 55 1.01 2.45 20.74
N GLY A 56 1.31 2.11 19.48
CA GLY A 56 0.48 2.40 18.32
C GLY A 56 0.68 3.81 17.75
N ASP A 57 1.69 4.54 18.22
CA ASP A 57 1.97 5.91 17.78
C ASP A 57 2.97 5.91 16.63
N ILE A 58 2.47 6.19 15.43
CA ILE A 58 3.29 6.31 14.22
C ILE A 58 3.89 7.72 14.17
N PRO A 59 5.22 7.89 14.02
CA PRO A 59 5.84 9.20 13.87
C PRO A 59 5.20 10.00 12.73
N PRO A 60 4.84 11.29 12.92
CA PRO A 60 4.11 12.05 11.90
C PRO A 60 4.80 12.12 10.53
N GLU A 61 6.13 12.23 10.50
CA GLU A 61 6.90 12.22 9.24
C GLU A 61 6.81 10.88 8.51
N PHE A 62 6.88 9.78 9.26
CA PHE A 62 6.74 8.45 8.70
C PHE A 62 5.31 8.16 8.24
N LEU A 63 4.31 8.58 9.02
CA LEU A 63 2.90 8.50 8.64
C LEU A 63 2.64 9.27 7.33
N ARG A 64 3.24 10.46 7.17
CA ARG A 64 3.20 11.20 5.91
C ARG A 64 3.78 10.37 4.77
N SER A 65 4.94 9.74 4.94
CA SER A 65 5.52 8.86 3.91
C SER A 65 4.56 7.73 3.53
N MET A 66 3.91 7.08 4.51
CA MET A 66 2.93 6.03 4.25
C MET A 66 1.74 6.53 3.42
N ILE A 67 1.22 7.72 3.72
CA ILE A 67 0.12 8.35 2.97
C ILE A 67 0.51 8.57 1.49
N TYR A 68 1.76 8.98 1.24
CA TYR A 68 2.27 9.19 -0.12
C TYR A 68 2.39 7.87 -0.87
N THR A 69 2.98 6.86 -0.24
CA THR A 69 3.08 5.51 -0.80
C THR A 69 1.70 4.91 -1.12
N TYR A 70 0.72 5.07 -0.24
CA TYR A 70 -0.67 4.65 -0.48
C TYR A 70 -1.26 5.34 -1.72
N ALA A 71 -1.05 6.64 -1.85
CA ALA A 71 -1.52 7.41 -2.99
C ALA A 71 -0.83 7.02 -4.31
N ASP A 72 0.46 6.69 -4.29
CA ASP A 72 1.16 6.19 -5.48
C ASP A 72 0.65 4.81 -5.89
N TYR A 73 0.37 3.90 -4.93
CA TYR A 73 -0.29 2.64 -5.26
C TYR A 73 -1.70 2.83 -5.84
N ARG A 74 -2.44 3.85 -5.38
CA ARG A 74 -3.72 4.22 -5.98
C ARG A 74 -3.54 4.55 -7.45
N ASP A 75 -2.61 5.45 -7.76
CA ASP A 75 -2.41 5.89 -9.14
C ASP A 75 -1.86 4.79 -10.05
N ILE A 76 -1.04 3.88 -9.51
CA ILE A 76 -0.62 2.66 -10.23
C ILE A 76 -1.82 1.76 -10.53
N CYS A 77 -2.72 1.57 -9.54
CA CYS A 77 -3.94 0.78 -9.73
C CYS A 77 -4.88 1.39 -10.77
N LEU A 78 -5.07 2.71 -10.73
CA LEU A 78 -5.96 3.43 -11.63
C LEU A 78 -5.34 3.70 -13.01
N GLY A 79 -4.05 3.42 -13.21
CA GLY A 79 -3.34 3.73 -14.44
C GLY A 79 -3.06 5.22 -14.64
N THR A 80 -3.23 6.03 -13.59
CA THR A 80 -3.00 7.49 -13.58
C THR A 80 -1.61 7.89 -13.11
N ASP A 81 -0.79 6.92 -12.70
CA ASP A 81 0.58 7.18 -12.28
C ASP A 81 1.39 7.86 -13.41
N ILE A 82 2.19 8.85 -13.07
CA ILE A 82 2.95 9.70 -14.00
C ILE A 82 4.43 9.32 -14.05
N SER A 83 4.86 8.32 -13.28
CA SER A 83 6.24 7.85 -13.30
C SER A 83 6.62 7.29 -14.67
N VAL A 84 7.94 7.22 -14.94
CA VAL A 84 8.46 6.64 -16.17
C VAL A 84 8.02 5.17 -16.27
N LYS A 85 7.33 4.84 -17.36
CA LYS A 85 6.75 3.51 -17.61
C LYS A 85 7.79 2.52 -18.11
N GLN A 86 8.75 2.19 -17.25
CA GLN A 86 9.83 1.25 -17.54
C GLN A 86 10.05 0.27 -16.38
N GLY A 87 10.71 -0.85 -16.67
CA GLY A 87 11.04 -1.87 -15.68
C GLY A 87 9.81 -2.34 -14.88
N ASP A 88 9.96 -2.35 -13.56
CA ASP A 88 8.92 -2.85 -12.65
C ASP A 88 7.62 -2.04 -12.69
N VAL A 89 7.68 -0.73 -12.94
CA VAL A 89 6.47 0.11 -13.07
C VAL A 89 5.65 -0.34 -14.28
N LYS A 90 6.31 -0.49 -15.43
CA LYS A 90 5.65 -0.96 -16.65
C LYS A 90 5.06 -2.34 -16.43
N ASN A 91 5.86 -3.26 -15.89
CA ASN A 91 5.42 -4.63 -15.64
C ASN A 91 4.21 -4.67 -14.70
N ALA A 92 4.20 -3.86 -13.63
CA ALA A 92 3.05 -3.76 -12.74
C ALA A 92 1.80 -3.29 -13.46
N ILE A 93 1.88 -2.18 -14.22
CA ILE A 93 0.73 -1.63 -14.95
C ILE A 93 0.19 -2.61 -15.99
N ASP A 94 1.07 -3.25 -16.77
CA ASP A 94 0.70 -4.25 -17.77
C ASP A 94 0.01 -5.46 -17.12
N ASN A 95 0.52 -5.94 -15.98
CA ASN A 95 -0.06 -7.08 -15.27
C ASN A 95 -1.41 -6.73 -14.64
N ILE A 96 -1.54 -5.56 -14.03
CA ILE A 96 -2.80 -5.06 -13.50
C ILE A 96 -3.83 -4.95 -14.63
N GLY A 97 -3.46 -4.37 -15.79
CA GLY A 97 -4.33 -4.28 -16.96
C GLY A 97 -4.84 -5.62 -17.44
N LYS A 98 -3.95 -6.60 -17.62
CA LYS A 98 -4.35 -7.97 -18.01
C LYS A 98 -5.36 -8.60 -17.04
N VAL A 99 -5.27 -8.27 -15.76
CA VAL A 99 -6.15 -8.82 -14.73
C VAL A 99 -7.56 -8.23 -14.85
N PHE A 100 -7.68 -6.92 -15.14
CA PHE A 100 -8.97 -6.27 -15.41
C PHE A 100 -9.57 -6.65 -16.77
N GLU A 101 -8.75 -6.82 -17.80
CA GLU A 101 -9.19 -7.22 -19.16
C GLU A 101 -9.75 -8.64 -19.23
N LYS A 102 -9.26 -9.56 -18.38
CA LYS A 102 -9.69 -10.97 -18.38
C LYS A 102 -11.09 -11.16 -17.76
N GLU A 103 -12.16 -10.57 -18.31
CA GLU A 103 -13.62 -10.83 -18.14
C GLU A 103 -14.20 -11.17 -16.73
N LYS A 104 -13.41 -11.25 -15.65
CA LYS A 104 -13.71 -11.97 -14.40
C LYS A 104 -13.68 -11.09 -13.17
N ILE A 105 -13.38 -9.81 -13.32
CA ILE A 105 -13.29 -8.83 -12.21
C ILE A 105 -14.25 -7.67 -12.47
N CYS A 106 -14.33 -7.24 -13.72
CA CYS A 106 -15.35 -6.32 -14.19
C CYS A 106 -16.65 -7.05 -14.52
N GLU A 107 -17.79 -6.54 -14.07
CA GLU A 107 -19.06 -6.88 -14.70
C GLU A 107 -18.98 -6.55 -16.20
N ALA A 108 -19.57 -7.38 -17.06
CA ALA A 108 -19.45 -7.34 -18.53
C ALA A 108 -19.92 -6.03 -19.21
N LYS A 109 -20.30 -4.99 -18.44
CA LYS A 109 -20.77 -3.68 -18.92
C LYS A 109 -19.94 -2.49 -18.42
N LYS A 110 -18.93 -2.70 -17.56
CA LYS A 110 -18.10 -1.61 -17.02
C LYS A 110 -16.86 -1.40 -17.89
N ASP A 111 -16.46 -0.15 -18.05
CA ASP A 111 -15.16 0.17 -18.66
C ASP A 111 -14.00 -0.08 -17.67
N ASP A 112 -12.77 -0.22 -18.19
CA ASP A 112 -11.57 -0.52 -17.40
C ASP A 112 -11.36 0.49 -16.25
N LYS A 113 -11.67 1.77 -16.50
CA LYS A 113 -11.52 2.84 -15.50
C LYS A 113 -12.47 2.61 -14.32
N GLN A 114 -13.75 2.36 -14.58
CA GLN A 114 -14.75 2.07 -13.55
C GLN A 114 -14.34 0.85 -12.71
N CYS A 115 -13.84 -0.21 -13.34
CA CYS A 115 -13.40 -1.39 -12.62
C CYS A 115 -12.24 -1.12 -11.66
N ARG A 116 -11.26 -0.33 -12.09
CA ARG A 116 -10.12 0.04 -11.26
C ARG A 116 -10.55 0.92 -10.09
N GLU A 117 -11.48 1.86 -10.33
CA GLU A 117 -12.06 2.71 -9.30
C GLU A 117 -12.84 1.90 -8.26
N GLU A 118 -13.65 0.93 -8.71
CA GLU A 118 -14.38 0.01 -7.82
C GLU A 118 -13.45 -0.90 -7.04
N PHE A 119 -12.44 -1.48 -7.69
CA PHE A 119 -11.44 -2.31 -7.03
C PHE A 119 -10.73 -1.53 -5.93
N TRP A 120 -10.28 -0.30 -6.23
CA TRP A 120 -9.64 0.55 -5.23
C TRP A 120 -10.61 0.96 -4.12
N GLY A 121 -11.86 1.31 -4.45
CA GLY A 121 -12.88 1.63 -3.46
C GLY A 121 -13.20 0.46 -2.53
N LYS A 122 -13.13 -0.78 -3.03
CA LYS A 122 -13.35 -2.00 -2.26
C LYS A 122 -12.16 -2.39 -1.39
N TYR A 123 -10.94 -2.29 -1.92
CA TYR A 123 -9.75 -2.86 -1.26
C TYR A 123 -8.72 -1.85 -0.77
N GLY A 124 -8.86 -0.56 -1.07
CA GLY A 124 -7.96 0.49 -0.58
C GLY A 124 -7.80 0.44 0.94
N LYS A 125 -8.91 0.23 1.66
CA LYS A 125 -8.88 -0.03 3.10
C LYS A 125 -7.97 -1.20 3.48
N ASN A 126 -8.07 -2.34 2.79
CA ASN A 126 -7.26 -3.52 3.11
C ASN A 126 -5.78 -3.31 2.80
N ILE A 127 -5.46 -2.50 1.78
CA ILE A 127 -4.08 -2.11 1.47
C ILE A 127 -3.51 -1.28 2.64
N TRP A 128 -4.25 -0.29 3.12
CA TRP A 128 -3.86 0.49 4.30
C TRP A 128 -3.70 -0.38 5.56
N GLU A 129 -4.64 -1.28 5.82
CA GLU A 129 -4.54 -2.25 6.93
C GLU A 129 -3.31 -3.15 6.79
N GLY A 130 -2.94 -3.54 5.56
CA GLY A 130 -1.71 -4.27 5.26
C GLY A 130 -0.45 -3.49 5.62
N MET A 131 -0.43 -2.18 5.32
CA MET A 131 0.66 -1.28 5.71
C MET A 131 0.79 -1.18 7.23
N LEU A 132 -0.32 -1.02 7.96
CA LEU A 132 -0.31 -1.01 9.43
C LEU A 132 0.14 -2.36 10.02
N CYS A 133 -0.31 -3.47 9.43
CA CYS A 133 0.08 -4.82 9.83
C CYS A 133 1.60 -5.02 9.72
N ALA A 134 2.23 -4.52 8.65
CA ALA A 134 3.68 -4.62 8.46
C ALA A 134 4.51 -3.96 9.56
N LEU A 135 3.97 -2.92 10.21
CA LEU A 135 4.62 -2.24 11.34
C LEU A 135 4.60 -3.06 12.63
N SER A 136 3.72 -4.05 12.74
CA SER A 136 3.65 -4.97 13.88
C SER A 136 4.51 -6.23 13.72
N TYR A 137 5.29 -6.33 12.64
CA TYR A 137 6.13 -7.50 12.42
C TYR A 137 7.39 -7.45 13.28
N ASP A 138 7.50 -8.42 14.18
CA ASP A 138 8.69 -8.65 14.99
C ASP A 138 9.69 -9.49 14.22
N THR A 139 10.86 -8.90 13.96
CA THR A 139 11.95 -9.54 13.21
C THR A 139 12.70 -10.59 14.00
N GLU A 140 12.72 -10.51 15.34
CA GLU A 140 13.37 -11.49 16.21
C GLU A 140 12.54 -12.76 16.31
N ASN A 141 11.24 -12.59 16.59
CA ASN A 141 10.30 -13.71 16.70
C ASN A 141 9.74 -14.16 15.34
N GLN A 142 10.07 -13.45 14.25
CA GLN A 142 9.61 -13.68 12.89
C GLN A 142 8.08 -13.78 12.77
N ASN A 143 7.35 -13.03 13.59
CA ASN A 143 5.90 -13.12 13.70
C ASN A 143 5.27 -11.74 13.92
N MET A 144 3.97 -11.62 13.69
CA MET A 144 3.23 -10.39 13.98
C MET A 144 2.91 -10.32 15.47
N ASP A 145 3.20 -9.20 16.13
CA ASP A 145 2.71 -8.91 17.48
C ASP A 145 1.22 -8.54 17.42
N PRO A 146 0.29 -9.38 17.93
CA PRO A 146 -1.13 -9.11 17.85
C PRO A 146 -1.57 -7.90 18.70
N ALA A 147 -0.90 -7.63 19.81
CA ALA A 147 -1.23 -6.53 20.71
C ALA A 147 -0.81 -5.19 20.08
N MET A 148 0.40 -5.12 19.54
CA MET A 148 0.89 -3.95 18.80
C MET A 148 0.04 -3.69 17.56
N ARG A 149 -0.26 -4.74 16.77
CA ARG A 149 -1.15 -4.65 15.60
C ARG A 149 -2.50 -4.05 15.96
N LYS A 150 -3.10 -4.51 17.06
CA LYS A 150 -4.39 -3.99 17.54
C LYS A 150 -4.30 -2.50 17.87
N LYS A 151 -3.29 -2.08 18.65
CA LYS A 151 -3.08 -0.66 19.01
C LYS A 151 -2.88 0.22 17.77
N LEU A 152 -2.04 -0.21 16.82
CA LEU A 152 -1.80 0.51 15.56
C LEU A 152 -3.09 0.67 14.77
N THR A 153 -3.88 -0.40 14.66
CA THR A 153 -5.16 -0.40 13.94
C THR A 153 -6.18 0.52 14.62
N ASP A 154 -6.28 0.45 15.95
CA ASP A 154 -7.23 1.25 16.75
C ASP A 154 -6.91 2.75 16.71
N LYS A 155 -5.62 3.13 16.72
CA LYS A 155 -5.20 4.54 16.63
C LYS A 155 -5.22 5.09 15.20
N ASN A 156 -5.04 4.24 14.19
CA ASN A 156 -4.93 4.63 12.78
C ASN A 156 -6.06 4.04 11.93
N GLN A 157 -7.25 3.91 12.53
CA GLN A 157 -8.42 3.31 11.87
C GLN A 157 -8.69 4.00 10.53
N TYR A 158 -8.93 3.18 9.50
CA TYR A 158 -9.23 3.68 8.16
C TYR A 158 -10.41 4.67 8.19
N SER A 159 -11.48 4.38 8.93
CA SER A 159 -12.64 5.29 9.04
C SER A 159 -12.31 6.68 9.61
N THR A 160 -11.28 6.78 10.43
CA THR A 160 -10.86 8.03 11.07
C THR A 160 -9.95 8.83 10.15
N ILE A 161 -9.02 8.15 9.46
CA ILE A 161 -8.04 8.79 8.58
C ILE A 161 -8.51 8.90 7.12
N SER A 162 -9.53 8.14 6.70
CA SER A 162 -9.93 8.00 5.29
C SER A 162 -10.28 9.32 4.61
N PRO A 163 -10.95 10.30 5.25
CA PRO A 163 -11.16 11.58 4.58
C PRO A 163 -9.82 12.22 4.20
N THR A 164 -8.86 12.26 5.14
CA THR A 164 -7.53 12.82 4.90
C THR A 164 -6.72 11.98 3.90
N LEU A 165 -6.74 10.66 4.05
CA LEU A 165 -5.98 9.71 3.23
C LEU A 165 -6.49 9.66 1.80
N GLU A 166 -7.81 9.52 1.60
CA GLU A 166 -8.42 9.46 0.27
C GLU A 166 -8.43 10.81 -0.42
N ASP A 167 -8.72 11.91 0.29
CA ASP A 167 -8.68 13.24 -0.31
C ASP A 167 -7.26 13.60 -0.74
N PHE A 168 -6.26 13.21 0.06
CA PHE A 168 -4.87 13.31 -0.37
C PHE A 168 -4.60 12.45 -1.61
N ALA A 169 -5.01 11.18 -1.62
CA ALA A 169 -4.75 10.26 -2.73
C ALA A 169 -5.50 10.61 -4.03
N LYS A 170 -6.60 11.37 -3.94
CA LYS A 170 -7.37 11.89 -5.10
C LYS A 170 -6.72 13.11 -5.75
N LYS A 171 -5.84 13.84 -5.04
CA LYS A 171 -5.10 14.98 -5.64
C LYS A 171 -4.24 14.47 -6.80
N PRO A 172 -4.15 15.18 -7.94
CA PRO A 172 -3.28 14.76 -9.05
C PRO A 172 -1.85 14.51 -8.57
N GLN A 173 -1.24 13.40 -9.00
CA GLN A 173 0.06 12.93 -8.49
C GLN A 173 1.17 13.99 -8.58
N PHE A 174 1.18 14.78 -9.66
CA PHE A 174 2.11 15.88 -9.84
C PHE A 174 2.12 16.84 -8.64
N PHE A 175 0.95 17.25 -8.15
CA PHE A 175 0.86 18.18 -7.03
C PHE A 175 1.27 17.55 -5.71
N ARG A 176 1.10 16.23 -5.55
CA ARG A 176 1.55 15.52 -4.35
C ARG A 176 3.07 15.44 -4.33
N TRP A 177 3.69 15.10 -5.45
CA TRP A 177 5.15 14.99 -5.55
C TRP A 177 5.87 16.35 -5.48
N PHE A 178 5.17 17.43 -5.75
CA PHE A 178 5.71 18.78 -5.63
C PHE A 178 5.84 19.28 -4.17
N THR A 179 5.20 18.62 -3.20
CA THR A 179 5.07 19.07 -1.80
C THR A 179 5.67 18.14 -0.78
#